data_AF-A0A842UCA9-F1
#
_entry.id   AF-A0A842UCA9-F1
#
_cell.length_a   1.000
_cell.length_b   1.000
_cell.length_c   1.000
_cell.angle_alpha   90.00
_cell.angle_beta   90.00
_cell.angle_gamma   90.00
#
_symmetry.space_group_name_H-M   'P 1'
#
loop_
_entity.id
_entity.type
_entity.pdbx_description
1 polymer ?
#
loop_
_entity_poly.entity_id
_entity_poly.type
_entity_poly.pdbx_seq_one_letter_code
_entity_poly.pdbx_strand_id
1 'polypeptide(L)'
;MDSDSVINPFDMMGMDFTDKLASLHSLMHTIIEDISPSQRSLLDDAFRKIYYDAGITEEKSTWKRTPPTFSELYSAVKAKETDDNQFTPRIPVTAEMHSLKQSPILKR
;
A
#
# COMPACT_ATOMS: atom_id res chain seq x y z
N MET A 1 36.23 -4.46 16.19
CA MET A 1 35.84 -4.98 14.86
C MET A 1 34.34 -4.81 14.83
N ASP A 2 33.85 -3.68 14.35
CA ASP A 2 32.46 -3.28 14.58
C ASP A 2 31.91 -2.77 13.25
N SER A 3 31.69 -3.70 12.32
CA SER A 3 31.16 -3.41 10.98
C SER A 3 29.99 -4.31 10.61
N ASP A 4 29.27 -4.85 11.60
CA ASP A 4 28.20 -5.84 11.37
C ASP A 4 26.78 -5.32 11.66
N SER A 5 26.56 -4.01 11.74
CA SER A 5 25.21 -3.47 11.91
C SER A 5 24.75 -2.83 10.59
N VAL A 6 24.06 -3.63 9.77
CA VAL A 6 23.24 -3.07 8.67
C VAL A 6 22.15 -2.25 9.33
N ILE A 7 22.33 -0.94 9.38
CA ILE A 7 21.37 -0.01 9.98
C ILE A 7 20.10 -0.04 9.16
N ASN A 8 18.97 -0.33 9.80
CA ASN A 8 17.67 -0.23 9.17
C ASN A 8 17.32 1.26 8.94
N PRO A 9 17.23 1.75 7.69
CA PRO A 9 16.91 3.15 7.42
C PRO A 9 15.46 3.52 7.79
N PHE A 10 14.59 2.55 8.08
CA PHE A 10 13.22 2.78 8.55
C PHE A 10 13.12 2.95 10.07
N ASP A 11 14.23 2.76 10.81
CA ASP A 11 14.24 3.02 12.25
C ASP A 11 13.97 4.50 12.56
N MET A 12 13.18 4.79 13.59
CA MET A 12 12.82 6.16 13.93
C MET A 12 14.04 7.01 14.30
N MET A 13 15.11 6.41 14.84
CA MET A 13 16.37 7.08 15.23
C MET A 13 16.17 8.36 16.07
N GLY A 14 15.08 8.41 16.84
CA GLY A 14 14.70 9.58 17.65
C GLY A 14 14.09 10.75 16.86
N MET A 15 13.84 10.61 15.56
CA MET A 15 13.10 11.59 14.75
C MET A 15 11.60 11.50 14.99
N ASP A 16 10.91 12.62 14.78
CA ASP A 16 9.46 12.65 14.71
C ASP A 16 8.95 11.94 13.45
N PHE A 17 7.71 11.41 13.50
CA PHE A 17 7.14 10.62 12.41
C PHE A 17 7.14 11.37 11.06
N THR A 18 6.77 12.65 11.08
CA THR A 18 6.74 13.50 9.87
C THR A 18 8.14 13.70 9.28
N ASP A 19 9.12 14.01 10.13
CA ASP A 19 10.52 14.18 9.70
C ASP A 19 11.09 12.86 9.18
N LYS A 20 10.68 11.74 9.78
CA LYS A 20 11.08 10.41 9.34
C LYS A 20 10.59 10.10 7.93
N LEU A 21 9.33 10.39 7.62
CA LEU A 21 8.78 10.24 6.27
C LEU A 21 9.52 11.13 5.26
N ALA A 22 9.79 12.38 5.61
CA ALA A 22 10.55 13.30 4.75
C ALA A 22 11.99 12.82 4.49
N SER A 23 12.65 12.27 5.52
CA SER A 23 13.97 11.65 5.39
C SER A 23 13.95 10.44 4.46
N LEU A 24 12.93 9.58 4.56
CA LEU A 24 12.77 8.43 3.65
C LEU A 24 12.52 8.86 2.20
N HIS A 25 11.70 9.90 1.97
CA HIS A 25 11.53 10.48 0.62
C HIS A 25 12.86 10.96 0.04
N SER A 26 13.67 11.64 0.85
CA SER A 26 15.00 12.12 0.45
C SER A 26 15.96 10.96 0.13
N LEU A 27 15.91 9.90 0.94
CA LEU A 27 16.67 8.67 0.70
C LEU A 27 16.26 8.02 -0.62
N MET A 28 14.96 7.87 -0.88
CA MET A 28 14.46 7.29 -2.13
C MET A 28 14.88 8.10 -3.34
N HIS A 29 14.82 9.44 -3.25
CA HIS A 29 15.27 10.30 -4.34
C HIS A 29 16.79 10.22 -4.57
N THR A 30 17.57 9.91 -3.53
CA THR A 30 19.02 9.72 -3.66
C THR A 30 19.34 8.38 -4.35
N ILE A 31 18.54 7.35 -4.12
CA ILE A 31 18.76 6.00 -4.67
C ILE A 31 18.13 5.86 -6.07
N ILE A 32 16.99 6.51 -6.31
CA ILE A 32 16.20 6.43 -7.54
C ILE A 32 16.33 7.76 -8.29
N GLU A 33 17.06 7.72 -9.39
CA GLU A 33 17.43 8.91 -10.18
C GLU A 33 16.21 9.61 -10.80
N ASP A 34 15.26 8.86 -11.37
CA ASP A 34 14.09 9.41 -12.05
C ASP A 34 12.79 8.91 -11.40
N ILE A 35 12.37 9.61 -10.34
CA ILE A 35 11.10 9.32 -9.65
C ILE A 35 10.02 10.33 -10.03
N SER A 36 9.00 9.85 -10.74
CA SER A 36 7.88 10.65 -11.21
C SER A 36 6.99 11.15 -10.05
N PRO A 37 6.21 12.23 -10.24
CA PRO A 37 5.29 12.72 -9.19
C PRO A 37 4.29 11.65 -8.72
N SER A 38 3.78 10.82 -9.62
CA SER A 38 2.87 9.73 -9.29
C SER A 38 3.56 8.65 -8.45
N GLN A 39 4.82 8.31 -8.77
CA GLN A 39 5.61 7.35 -7.98
C GLN A 39 5.96 7.90 -6.59
N ARG A 40 6.22 9.21 -6.46
CA ARG A 40 6.41 9.85 -5.15
C ARG A 40 5.16 9.75 -4.28
N SER A 41 3.98 10.01 -4.87
CA SER A 41 2.70 9.86 -4.16
C SER A 41 2.46 8.40 -3.75
N LEU A 42 2.79 7.45 -4.63
CA LEU A 42 2.69 6.02 -4.35
C LEU A 42 3.59 5.60 -3.18
N LEU A 43 4.83 6.11 -3.14
CA LEU A 43 5.76 5.84 -2.05
C LEU A 43 5.31 6.45 -0.73
N ASP A 44 4.72 7.66 -0.72
CA ASP A 44 4.19 8.26 0.51
C ASP A 44 3.12 7.38 1.15
N ASP A 45 2.16 6.92 0.34
CA ASP A 45 1.13 5.99 0.79
C ASP A 45 1.74 4.68 1.29
N ALA A 46 2.72 4.13 0.56
CA ALA A 46 3.38 2.88 0.92
C ALA A 46 4.12 3.00 2.25
N PHE A 47 4.83 4.11 2.49
CA PHE A 47 5.48 4.38 3.78
C PHE A 47 4.47 4.44 4.92
N ARG A 48 3.41 5.24 4.77
CA ARG A 48 2.36 5.33 5.80
C ARG A 48 1.75 3.97 6.09
N LYS A 49 1.50 3.18 5.06
CA LYS A 49 0.96 1.83 5.19
C LYS A 49 1.90 0.91 5.97
N ILE A 50 3.19 0.82 5.63
CA ILE A 50 4.10 -0.10 6.32
C ILE A 50 4.36 0.32 7.77
N TYR A 51 4.39 1.61 8.09
CA TYR A 51 4.48 2.06 9.48
C TYR A 51 3.19 1.73 10.24
N TYR A 52 2.03 1.97 9.64
CA TYR A 52 0.75 1.61 10.24
C TYR A 52 0.63 0.11 10.51
N ASP A 53 1.02 -0.73 9.54
CA ASP A 53 1.01 -2.19 9.67
C ASP A 53 2.00 -2.67 10.75
N ALA A 54 3.13 -1.97 10.92
CA ALA A 54 4.07 -2.15 12.04
C ALA A 54 3.55 -1.59 13.38
N GLY A 55 2.39 -0.95 13.39
CA GLY A 55 1.78 -0.32 14.55
C GLY A 55 2.46 1.00 14.96
N ILE A 56 3.27 1.61 14.12
CA ILE A 56 3.92 2.90 14.34
C ILE A 56 3.06 4.00 13.73
N THR A 57 2.72 5.00 14.54
CA THR A 57 1.87 6.12 14.13
C THR A 57 2.50 7.45 14.55
N GLU A 58 1.78 8.56 14.43
CA GLU A 58 2.21 9.87 14.93
C GLU A 58 2.35 9.91 16.47
N GLU A 59 1.80 8.92 17.18
CA GLU A 59 1.94 8.83 18.63
C GLU A 59 3.34 8.38 19.04
N LYS A 60 4.06 9.24 19.76
CA LYS A 60 5.45 9.01 20.21
C LYS A 60 5.66 7.71 20.99
N SER A 61 4.65 7.26 21.72
CA SER A 61 4.67 5.99 22.47
C SER A 61 4.87 4.77 21.56
N THR A 62 4.54 4.89 20.28
CA THR A 62 4.60 3.80 19.29
C THR A 62 5.96 3.67 18.62
N TRP A 63 6.82 4.70 18.69
CA TRP A 63 8.10 4.78 17.94
C TRP A 63 9.18 3.82 18.44
N LYS A 64 8.92 3.11 19.54
CA LYS A 64 9.79 2.04 20.06
C LYS A 64 9.45 0.66 19.48
N ARG A 65 8.38 0.54 18.69
CA ARG A 65 8.03 -0.71 18.01
C ARG A 65 9.05 -1.05 16.95
N THR A 66 9.03 -2.31 16.53
CA THR A 66 9.91 -2.80 15.47
C THR A 66 9.63 -2.01 14.18
N PRO A 67 10.63 -1.29 13.64
CA PRO A 67 10.46 -0.53 12.41
C PRO A 67 10.23 -1.46 11.21
N PRO A 68 9.54 -0.98 10.17
CA PRO A 68 9.31 -1.77 8.99
C PRO A 68 10.61 -2.02 8.21
N THR A 69 10.53 -2.89 7.21
CA THR A 69 11.69 -3.26 6.37
C THR A 69 11.46 -2.93 4.89
N PHE A 70 12.54 -2.99 4.10
CA PHE A 70 12.43 -2.92 2.63
C PHE A 70 11.51 -4.00 2.04
N SER A 71 11.45 -5.18 2.66
CA SER A 71 10.56 -6.26 2.21
C SER A 71 9.09 -5.87 2.35
N GLU A 72 8.73 -5.19 3.42
CA GLU A 72 7.37 -4.68 3.63
C GLU A 72 7.05 -3.54 2.67
N LEU A 73 8.02 -2.62 2.44
CA LEU A 73 7.85 -1.56 1.43
C LEU A 73 7.59 -2.15 0.04
N TYR A 74 8.41 -3.11 -0.39
CA TYR A 74 8.24 -3.79 -1.67
C TYR A 74 6.86 -4.44 -1.79
N SER A 75 6.42 -5.11 -0.72
CA SER A 75 5.10 -5.76 -0.68
C SER A 75 3.96 -4.75 -0.76
N ALA A 76 4.07 -3.61 -0.07
CA ALA A 76 3.07 -2.55 -0.09
C ALA A 76 2.96 -1.87 -1.47
N VAL A 77 4.09 -1.64 -2.14
CA VAL A 77 4.11 -1.08 -3.51
C VAL A 77 3.50 -2.07 -4.50
N LYS A 78 3.92 -3.34 -4.47
CA LYS A 78 3.41 -4.40 -5.37
C LYS A 78 1.91 -4.65 -5.20
N ALA A 79 1.40 -4.55 -3.97
CA ALA A 79 -0.03 -4.70 -3.70
C ALA A 79 -0.85 -3.62 -4.42
N LYS A 80 -0.38 -2.36 -4.46
CA LYS A 80 -1.05 -1.27 -5.16
C LYS A 80 -1.04 -1.45 -6.69
N GLU A 81 0.03 -2.02 -7.25
CA GLU A 81 0.06 -2.36 -8.70
C GLU A 81 -0.97 -3.45 -9.06
N THR A 82 -1.26 -4.37 -8.13
CA THR A 82 -2.20 -5.48 -8.35
C THR A 82 -3.66 -5.06 -8.18
N ASP A 83 -3.93 -4.03 -7.37
CA ASP A 83 -5.28 -3.46 -7.19
C ASP A 83 -5.75 -2.73 -8.46
N ASP A 84 -4.86 -2.00 -9.12
CA ASP A 84 -5.14 -1.30 -10.39
C ASP A 84 -5.41 -2.28 -11.55
N ASN A 85 -4.82 -3.48 -11.50
CA ASN A 85 -5.00 -4.52 -12.51
C ASN A 85 -6.16 -5.50 -12.24
N GLN A 86 -7.01 -5.24 -11.22
CA GLN A 86 -8.23 -5.99 -10.95
C GLN A 86 -9.48 -5.37 -11.59
N PHE A 87 -9.42 -4.99 -12.87
CA PHE A 87 -10.63 -4.95 -13.69
C PHE A 87 -11.02 -6.36 -14.10
N THR A 88 -11.40 -7.21 -13.14
CA THR A 88 -12.25 -8.36 -13.48
C THR A 88 -13.67 -7.82 -13.62
N PRO A 89 -14.25 -7.75 -14.83
CA PRO A 89 -15.67 -7.50 -14.92
C PRO A 89 -16.35 -8.70 -14.25
N ARG A 90 -16.95 -8.48 -13.07
CA ARG A 90 -17.92 -9.41 -12.50
C ARG A 90 -19.17 -9.36 -13.38
N ILE A 91 -19.09 -9.93 -14.57
CA ILE A 91 -20.27 -10.37 -15.29
C ILE A 91 -20.60 -11.73 -14.70
N PRO A 92 -21.69 -11.88 -13.92
CA PRO A 92 -22.21 -13.21 -13.68
C PRO A 92 -22.62 -13.78 -15.04
N VAL A 93 -21.87 -14.78 -15.51
CA VAL A 93 -22.23 -15.56 -16.69
C VAL A 93 -23.54 -16.28 -16.37
N THR A 94 -24.64 -15.70 -16.85
CA THR A 94 -25.85 -16.40 -17.29
C THR A 94 -26.48 -17.34 -16.26
N ALA A 95 -27.08 -16.77 -15.21
CA ALA A 95 -28.16 -17.43 -14.47
C ALA A 95 -29.47 -16.69 -14.79
N GLU A 96 -30.14 -17.07 -15.89
CA GLU A 96 -31.59 -16.96 -16.14
C GLU A 96 -31.89 -17.27 -17.62
N MET A 97 -31.68 -18.53 -18.02
CA MET A 97 -32.31 -19.11 -19.22
C MET A 97 -33.46 -20.05 -18.82
N HIS A 98 -34.23 -19.71 -17.79
CA HIS A 98 -35.45 -20.45 -17.44
C HIS A 98 -36.46 -19.55 -16.73
N SER A 99 -37.18 -18.71 -17.48
CA SER A 99 -38.65 -18.61 -17.34
C SER A 99 -39.23 -17.63 -18.37
N LEU A 100 -39.34 -18.09 -19.64
CA LEU A 100 -40.36 -17.57 -20.54
C LEU A 100 -41.41 -18.66 -20.78
N LYS A 101 -42.29 -18.84 -19.80
CA LYS A 101 -43.63 -19.39 -20.05
C LYS A 101 -44.67 -18.43 -19.48
N GLN A 102 -44.95 -17.43 -20.32
CA GLN A 102 -46.28 -16.90 -20.64
C GLN A 102 -47.33 -16.93 -19.53
N SER A 103 -47.59 -15.77 -18.94
CA SER A 103 -48.88 -15.45 -18.31
C SER A 103 -49.90 -15.10 -19.40
N PRO A 104 -51.10 -15.70 -19.43
CA PRO A 104 -52.22 -15.15 -20.17
C PRO A 104 -53.17 -14.43 -19.21
N ILE A 105 -53.07 -13.11 -19.13
CA ILE A 105 -54.17 -12.30 -18.59
C ILE A 105 -54.26 -11.01 -19.40
N LEU A 106 -55.15 -10.96 -20.40
CA LEU A 106 -56.09 -9.84 -20.57
C LEU A 106 -57.16 -10.07 -21.66
N LYS A 107 -58.42 -9.80 -21.27
CA LYS A 107 -59.62 -9.45 -22.08
C LYS A 107 -60.23 -10.58 -22.94
N ARG A 108 -61.51 -10.90 -22.83
CA ARG A 108 -62.74 -10.11 -22.63
C ARG A 108 -63.81 -10.94 -21.94
#